data_AF-W4QWB2-F1
#
_entry.id   AF-W4QWB2-F1
#
_cell.length_a   1.000
_cell.length_b   1.000
_cell.length_c   1.000
_cell.angle_alpha   90.00
_cell.angle_beta   90.00
_cell.angle_gamma   90.00
#
_symmetry.space_group_name_H-M   'P 1'
#
loop_
_entity.id
_entity.type
_entity.pdbx_description
1 polymer ?
#
loop_
_entity_poly.entity_id
_entity_poly.type
_entity_poly.pdbx_seq_one_letter_code
_entity_poly.pdbx_strand_id
1 'polypeptide(L)'
;MTLVCCTLTDEFSLISGDTHVSNENGTSRTDRKIFKYDDMLIGGAGSGGIITLIPQLMTNYQKGTAESHMQAVANIFKSSGEKVNESRYSQLLYVSKNTSGPFLGVVDTRGDHQILRKDHNQPFIIWKGIGEPDVELLKSCCLPQLLRNFNLDTAKNIHQEYITKVSRQTNSVNDRVIHEDLSY
;
A
#
# COMPACT_ATOMS: atom_id res chain seq x y z
N MET A 1 -12.12 1.22 -7.41
CA MET A 1 -10.71 0.77 -7.53
C MET A 1 -9.83 1.76 -6.78
N THR A 2 -8.61 1.38 -6.41
CA THR A 2 -7.78 2.16 -5.48
C THR A 2 -6.32 2.03 -5.85
N LEU A 3 -5.54 3.11 -5.78
CA LEU A 3 -4.10 3.06 -6.02
C LEU A 3 -3.32 3.31 -4.73
N VAL A 4 -2.45 2.38 -4.37
CA VAL A 4 -1.49 2.51 -3.28
C VAL A 4 -0.10 2.12 -3.79
N CYS A 5 0.92 2.91 -3.46
CA CYS A 5 2.31 2.71 -3.86
C CYS A 5 3.18 2.60 -2.62
N CYS A 6 4.20 1.74 -2.65
CA CYS A 6 5.14 1.58 -1.55
C CYS A 6 6.58 1.77 -2.05
N THR A 7 7.43 2.40 -1.24
CA THR A 7 8.89 2.41 -1.42
C THR A 7 9.53 1.84 -0.18
N LEU A 8 10.50 0.94 -0.36
CA LEU A 8 11.36 0.42 0.71
C LEU A 8 12.82 0.81 0.45
N THR A 9 13.48 1.37 1.45
CA THR A 9 14.93 1.59 1.51
C THR A 9 15.45 1.15 2.88
N ASP A 10 16.78 1.10 3.06
CA ASP A 10 17.36 0.80 4.38
C ASP A 10 17.13 1.93 5.40
N GLU A 11 16.87 3.15 4.93
CA GLU A 11 16.71 4.36 5.75
C GLU A 11 15.24 4.70 6.03
N PHE A 12 14.33 4.35 5.13
CA PHE A 12 12.92 4.65 5.28
C PHE A 12 12.01 3.67 4.51
N SER A 13 10.76 3.61 4.95
CA SER A 13 9.65 3.07 4.17
C SER A 13 8.62 4.16 3.91
N LEU A 14 8.01 4.16 2.73
CA LEU A 14 6.99 5.13 2.32
C LEU A 14 5.79 4.38 1.75
N ILE A 15 4.59 4.75 2.16
CA ILE A 15 3.35 4.38 1.48
C ILE A 15 2.64 5.65 1.00
N SER A 16 2.14 5.62 -0.23
CA SER A 16 1.33 6.70 -0.79
C SER A 16 0.04 6.15 -1.35
N GLY A 17 -1.04 6.91 -1.25
CA GLY A 17 -2.31 6.54 -1.87
C GLY A 17 -3.10 7.76 -2.27
N ASP A 18 -3.93 7.60 -3.30
CA ASP A 18 -4.94 8.59 -3.65
C ASP A 18 -6.09 8.58 -2.63
N THR A 19 -7.03 9.52 -2.75
CA THR A 19 -8.17 9.63 -1.81
C THR A 19 -9.52 9.21 -2.40
N HIS A 20 -9.60 8.83 -3.67
CA HIS A 20 -10.85 8.45 -4.33
C HIS A 20 -11.30 7.01 -3.98
N VAL A 21 -12.30 6.86 -3.13
CA VAL A 21 -12.89 5.55 -2.81
C VAL A 21 -14.17 5.35 -3.60
N SER A 22 -14.19 4.37 -4.49
CA SER A 22 -15.41 3.88 -5.15
C SER A 22 -15.84 2.52 -4.62
N ASN A 23 -17.15 2.30 -4.52
CA ASN A 23 -17.74 0.98 -4.25
C ASN A 23 -18.36 0.37 -5.51
N GLU A 24 -18.72 -0.90 -5.41
CA GLU A 24 -19.29 -1.68 -6.52
C GLU A 24 -20.67 -1.17 -6.96
N ASN A 25 -21.35 -0.41 -6.10
CA ASN A 25 -22.64 0.22 -6.40
C ASN A 25 -22.51 1.55 -7.17
N GLY A 26 -21.30 1.91 -7.62
CA GLY A 26 -21.05 3.12 -8.41
C GLY A 26 -21.03 4.42 -7.61
N THR A 27 -21.15 4.36 -6.28
CA THR A 27 -20.97 5.55 -5.44
C THR A 27 -19.49 5.78 -5.15
N SER A 28 -19.10 7.04 -5.11
CA SER A 28 -17.72 7.43 -4.78
C SER A 28 -17.68 8.47 -3.67
N ARG A 29 -16.58 8.47 -2.93
CA ARG A 29 -16.28 9.45 -1.89
C ARG A 29 -14.79 9.74 -1.84
N THR A 30 -14.43 10.81 -1.16
CA THR A 30 -13.04 11.15 -0.84
C THR A 30 -12.75 10.71 0.59
N ASP A 31 -11.80 9.80 0.76
CA ASP A 31 -11.46 9.21 2.05
C ASP A 31 -9.98 8.84 2.13
N ARG A 32 -9.46 8.73 3.35
CA ARG A 32 -8.09 8.26 3.59
C ARG A 32 -8.06 6.74 3.45
N LYS A 33 -7.01 6.24 2.79
CA LYS A 33 -6.86 4.80 2.52
C LYS A 33 -5.55 4.21 3.01
N ILE A 34 -4.67 5.08 3.53
CA ILE A 34 -3.38 4.74 4.13
C ILE A 34 -3.33 5.25 5.57
N PHE A 35 -2.75 4.44 6.44
CA PHE A 35 -2.74 4.65 7.89
C PHE A 35 -1.34 4.35 8.41
N LYS A 36 -0.90 5.15 9.38
CA LYS A 36 0.38 5.00 10.07
C LYS A 36 0.13 4.54 11.51
N TYR A 37 0.89 3.54 11.91
CA TYR A 37 1.03 3.01 13.26
C TYR A 37 2.51 3.09 13.65
N ASP A 38 2.84 2.81 14.91
CA ASP A 38 4.16 3.07 15.50
C ASP A 38 5.33 2.49 14.66
N ASP A 39 5.20 1.27 14.18
CA ASP A 39 6.22 0.54 13.41
C ASP A 39 5.71 0.01 12.06
N MET A 40 4.53 0.43 11.63
CA MET A 40 3.90 -0.07 10.41
C MET A 40 3.09 1.01 9.69
N LEU A 41 3.19 0.99 8.35
CA LEU A 41 2.24 1.69 7.48
C LEU A 41 1.38 0.67 6.78
N ILE A 42 0.09 0.95 6.62
CA ILE A 42 -0.85 0.05 5.96
C ILE A 42 -1.79 0.82 5.05
N GLY A 43 -2.09 0.26 3.88
CA GLY A 43 -3.00 0.80 2.89
C GLY A 43 -3.93 -0.26 2.32
N GLY A 44 -5.15 0.15 1.98
CA GLY A 44 -6.14 -0.72 1.36
C GLY A 44 -6.25 -0.48 -0.14
N ALA A 45 -6.28 -1.55 -0.92
CA ALA A 45 -6.56 -1.52 -2.35
C ALA A 45 -7.75 -2.41 -2.73
N GLY A 46 -8.59 -1.97 -3.67
CA GLY A 46 -9.74 -2.74 -4.19
C GLY A 46 -11.09 -2.04 -3.95
N SER A 47 -11.99 -2.70 -3.22
CA SER A 47 -13.31 -2.15 -2.87
C SER A 47 -13.20 -1.13 -1.72
N GLY A 48 -14.14 -0.17 -1.66
CA GLY A 48 -14.22 0.75 -0.52
C GLY A 48 -14.43 0.08 0.85
N GLY A 49 -14.88 -1.17 0.87
CA GLY A 49 -15.09 -1.95 2.09
C GLY A 49 -13.78 -2.27 2.82
N ILE A 50 -12.73 -2.68 2.10
CA ILE A 50 -11.45 -3.07 2.75
C ILE A 50 -10.82 -1.89 3.50
N ILE A 51 -10.94 -0.68 2.95
CA ILE A 51 -10.40 0.55 3.55
C ILE A 51 -11.08 0.84 4.88
N THR A 52 -12.40 0.66 4.95
CA THR A 52 -13.17 0.87 6.20
C THR A 52 -12.86 -0.16 7.28
N LEU A 53 -12.32 -1.33 6.90
CA LEU A 53 -11.95 -2.38 7.86
C LEU A 53 -10.58 -2.14 8.50
N ILE A 54 -9.69 -1.36 7.88
CA ILE A 54 -8.31 -1.18 8.39
C ILE A 54 -8.32 -0.73 9.86
N PRO A 55 -9.01 0.35 10.27
CA PRO A 55 -9.02 0.76 11.67
C PRO A 55 -9.50 -0.34 12.62
N GLN A 56 -10.51 -1.11 12.21
CA GLN A 56 -11.07 -2.21 13.00
C GLN A 56 -10.05 -3.35 13.18
N LEU A 57 -9.42 -3.78 12.08
CA LEU A 57 -8.38 -4.82 12.06
C LEU A 57 -7.15 -4.43 12.90
N MET A 58 -6.90 -3.13 13.01
CA MET A 58 -5.74 -2.57 13.69
C MET A 58 -5.97 -2.23 15.18
N THR A 59 -7.20 -2.38 15.68
CA THR A 59 -7.55 -2.07 17.09
C THR A 59 -6.67 -2.81 18.11
N ASN A 60 -6.24 -4.03 17.77
CA ASN A 60 -5.45 -4.90 18.67
C ASN A 60 -3.95 -4.96 18.32
N TYR A 61 -3.48 -4.08 17.43
CA TYR A 61 -2.15 -4.16 16.83
C TYR A 61 -0.97 -4.09 17.81
N GLN A 62 -1.17 -3.68 19.06
CA GLN A 62 -0.11 -3.49 20.04
C GLN A 62 0.52 -4.79 20.62
N LYS A 63 0.12 -5.97 20.14
CA LYS A 63 0.55 -7.27 20.69
C LYS A 63 1.26 -8.13 19.63
N GLY A 64 2.42 -7.70 19.13
CA GLY A 64 3.25 -8.51 18.26
C GLY A 64 4.08 -7.71 17.26
N THR A 65 4.60 -8.40 16.24
CA THR A 65 5.21 -7.78 15.06
C THR A 65 4.15 -7.52 13.99
N ALA A 66 4.38 -6.52 13.12
CA ALA A 66 3.60 -6.29 11.90
C ALA A 66 3.27 -7.59 11.15
N GLU A 67 4.28 -8.42 10.92
CA GLU A 67 4.15 -9.70 10.22
C GLU A 67 3.19 -10.67 10.91
N SER A 68 3.34 -10.84 12.23
CA SER A 68 2.47 -11.74 13.01
C SER A 68 1.02 -11.26 13.08
N HIS A 69 0.81 -9.95 13.20
CA HIS A 69 -0.51 -9.35 13.22
C HIS A 69 -1.21 -9.52 11.87
N MET A 70 -0.48 -9.23 10.78
CA MET A 70 -1.04 -9.35 9.43
C MET A 70 -1.29 -10.81 9.04
N GLN A 71 -0.52 -11.76 9.59
CA GLN A 71 -0.87 -13.18 9.50
C GLN A 71 -2.17 -13.52 10.22
N ALA A 72 -2.44 -12.93 11.39
CA ALA A 72 -3.72 -13.10 12.08
C ALA A 72 -4.88 -12.51 11.27
N VAL A 73 -4.69 -11.33 10.65
CA VAL A 73 -5.65 -10.73 9.72
C VAL A 73 -5.93 -11.66 8.53
N ALA A 74 -4.90 -12.25 7.93
CA ALA A 74 -5.05 -13.22 6.84
C ALA A 74 -5.86 -14.45 7.27
N ASN A 75 -5.63 -14.95 8.50
CA ASN A 75 -6.41 -16.07 9.06
C ASN A 75 -7.89 -15.70 9.30
N ILE A 76 -8.18 -14.45 9.69
CA ILE A 76 -9.56 -13.95 9.78
C ILE A 76 -10.24 -14.01 8.41
N PHE A 77 -9.57 -13.52 7.36
CA PHE A 77 -10.13 -13.58 6.00
C PHE A 77 -10.35 -15.02 5.54
N LYS A 78 -9.39 -15.91 5.80
CA LYS A 78 -9.51 -17.34 5.45
C LYS A 78 -10.65 -18.06 6.18
N SER A 79 -10.86 -17.74 7.46
CA SER A 79 -11.88 -18.39 8.30
C SER A 79 -13.30 -17.85 8.11
N SER A 80 -13.43 -16.63 7.57
CA SER A 80 -14.72 -15.94 7.43
C SER A 80 -15.61 -16.45 6.28
N GLY A 81 -15.14 -17.41 5.47
CA GLY A 81 -15.92 -18.03 4.39
C GLY A 81 -16.52 -17.02 3.40
N GLU A 82 -17.66 -17.36 2.79
CA GLU A 82 -18.30 -16.57 1.71
C GLU A 82 -18.61 -15.10 2.04
N LYS A 83 -18.56 -14.65 3.31
CA LYS A 83 -18.84 -13.26 3.68
C LYS A 83 -17.78 -12.25 3.22
N VAL A 84 -16.58 -12.69 2.84
CA VAL A 84 -15.55 -11.82 2.24
C VAL A 84 -15.61 -11.85 0.69
N ASN A 85 -16.51 -12.65 0.10
CA ASN A 85 -16.65 -12.78 -1.37
C ASN A 85 -17.06 -11.48 -2.07
N GLU A 86 -17.65 -10.51 -1.36
CA GLU A 86 -17.98 -9.18 -1.91
C GLU A 86 -16.72 -8.33 -2.18
N SER A 87 -15.51 -8.86 -1.95
CA SER A 87 -14.26 -8.16 -2.23
C SER A 87 -13.13 -9.10 -2.69
N ARG A 88 -13.42 -10.09 -3.55
CA ARG A 88 -12.44 -11.09 -4.06
C ARG A 88 -11.16 -10.50 -4.71
N TYR A 89 -11.09 -9.19 -4.88
CA TYR A 89 -9.97 -8.46 -5.47
C TYR A 89 -9.38 -7.37 -4.55
N SER A 90 -9.71 -7.40 -3.26
CA SER A 90 -9.18 -6.45 -2.28
C SER A 90 -7.93 -6.95 -1.59
N GLN A 91 -7.03 -6.02 -1.26
CA GLN A 91 -5.77 -6.30 -0.60
C GLN A 91 -5.44 -5.24 0.43
N LEU A 92 -4.73 -5.68 1.47
CA LEU A 92 -4.01 -4.84 2.41
C LEU A 92 -2.53 -4.90 2.06
N LEU A 93 -1.95 -3.74 1.79
CA LEU A 93 -0.52 -3.55 1.64
C LEU A 93 0.01 -2.98 2.93
N TYR A 94 1.11 -3.49 3.45
CA TYR A 94 1.73 -2.89 4.62
C TYR A 94 3.25 -2.94 4.53
N VAL A 95 3.90 -1.92 5.09
CA VAL A 95 5.36 -1.87 5.19
C VAL A 95 5.76 -1.73 6.64
N SER A 96 6.82 -2.44 7.03
CA SER A 96 7.37 -2.42 8.38
C SER A 96 8.85 -2.84 8.32
N LYS A 97 9.50 -2.93 9.49
CA LYS A 97 10.89 -3.35 9.64
C LYS A 97 10.99 -4.39 10.75
N ASN A 98 11.74 -5.46 10.48
CA ASN A 98 12.13 -6.43 11.48
C ASN A 98 13.66 -6.57 11.54
N THR A 99 14.15 -7.55 12.29
CA THR A 99 15.59 -7.82 12.44
C THR A 99 16.29 -8.11 11.12
N SER A 100 15.56 -8.56 10.09
CA SER A 100 16.08 -8.82 8.75
C SER A 100 16.00 -7.60 7.83
N GLY A 101 15.55 -6.45 8.32
CA GLY A 101 15.41 -5.20 7.57
C GLY A 101 13.97 -4.84 7.20
N PRO A 102 13.81 -3.79 6.37
CA PRO A 102 12.51 -3.34 5.88
C PRO A 102 11.86 -4.40 4.98
N PHE A 103 10.53 -4.50 5.05
CA PHE A 103 9.77 -5.42 4.22
C PHE A 103 8.40 -4.85 3.88
N LEU A 104 7.83 -5.36 2.80
CA LEU A 104 6.46 -5.15 2.39
C LEU A 104 5.72 -6.47 2.61
N GLY A 105 4.53 -6.41 3.17
CA GLY A 105 3.61 -7.53 3.17
C GLY A 105 2.32 -7.19 2.41
N VAL A 106 1.74 -8.24 1.83
CA VAL A 106 0.46 -8.18 1.13
C VAL A 106 -0.44 -9.24 1.74
N VAL A 107 -1.61 -8.83 2.21
CA VAL A 107 -2.69 -9.74 2.64
C VAL A 107 -3.87 -9.53 1.72
N ASP A 108 -4.26 -10.58 0.99
CA ASP A 108 -5.49 -10.53 0.20
C ASP A 108 -6.70 -11.01 1.01
N THR A 109 -7.89 -10.70 0.50
CA THR A 109 -9.15 -11.10 1.13
C THR A 109 -9.49 -12.58 1.00
N ARG A 110 -8.65 -13.37 0.30
CA ARG A 110 -8.71 -14.85 0.32
C ARG A 110 -7.94 -15.41 1.52
N GLY A 111 -7.20 -14.56 2.22
CA GLY A 111 -6.36 -14.92 3.35
C GLY A 111 -4.97 -15.39 2.95
N ASP A 112 -4.53 -15.09 1.72
CA ASP A 112 -3.13 -15.29 1.34
C ASP A 112 -2.30 -14.14 1.92
N HIS A 113 -1.20 -14.49 2.59
CA HIS A 113 -0.24 -13.56 3.15
C HIS A 113 1.13 -13.77 2.51
N GLN A 114 1.67 -12.73 1.90
CA GLN A 114 2.97 -12.75 1.24
C GLN A 114 3.85 -11.65 1.81
N ILE A 115 5.13 -11.98 2.01
CA ILE A 115 6.17 -11.02 2.39
C ILE A 115 7.12 -10.86 1.20
N LEU A 116 7.32 -9.62 0.80
CA LEU A 116 8.26 -9.20 -0.24
C LEU A 116 9.36 -8.36 0.40
N ARG A 117 10.60 -8.76 0.16
CA ARG A 117 11.79 -8.09 0.67
C ARG A 117 12.60 -7.52 -0.47
N LYS A 118 13.33 -6.43 -0.21
CA LYS A 118 14.34 -5.96 -1.16
C LYS A 118 15.54 -6.89 -1.14
N ASP A 119 16.09 -7.14 -2.33
CA ASP A 119 17.43 -7.68 -2.43
C ASP A 119 18.38 -6.66 -1.77
N HIS A 120 19.32 -7.12 -0.95
CA HIS A 120 20.32 -6.27 -0.32
C HIS A 120 21.17 -5.51 -1.35
N ASN A 121 21.27 -6.01 -2.59
CA ASN A 121 21.98 -5.37 -3.68
C ASN A 121 21.16 -4.27 -4.39
N GLN A 122 19.86 -4.14 -4.09
CA GLN A 122 19.02 -3.09 -4.64
C GLN A 122 18.89 -1.92 -3.65
N PRO A 123 19.15 -0.67 -4.09
CA PRO A 123 19.09 0.50 -3.21
C PRO A 123 17.66 0.78 -2.72
N PHE A 124 16.66 0.41 -3.52
CA PHE A 124 15.25 0.55 -3.17
C PHE A 124 14.38 -0.45 -3.94
N ILE A 125 13.18 -0.69 -3.44
CA ILE A 125 12.08 -1.27 -4.22
C ILE A 125 10.93 -0.26 -4.23
N ILE A 126 10.42 0.06 -5.41
CA ILE A 126 9.10 0.70 -5.55
C ILE A 126 8.10 -0.38 -5.94
N TRP A 127 7.24 -0.74 -4.99
CA TRP A 127 6.18 -1.70 -5.22
C TRP A 127 4.89 -0.99 -5.63
N LYS A 128 4.23 -1.57 -6.62
CA LYS A 128 2.95 -1.10 -7.14
C LYS A 128 1.83 -1.91 -6.48
N GLY A 129 0.88 -1.22 -5.87
CA GLY A 129 -0.39 -1.84 -5.47
C GLY A 129 -1.14 -2.48 -6.62
N ILE A 130 -2.11 -3.32 -6.26
CA ILE A 130 -3.12 -3.84 -7.19
C ILE A 130 -4.18 -2.76 -7.44
N GLY A 131 -4.58 -2.61 -8.70
CA GLY A 131 -5.30 -1.45 -9.24
C GLY A 131 -5.16 -1.41 -10.76
N GLU A 132 -4.80 -0.23 -11.29
CA GLU A 132 -4.29 -0.04 -12.66
C GLU A 132 -2.75 0.11 -12.64
N PRO A 133 -1.97 -0.95 -12.30
CA PRO A 133 -0.53 -0.83 -12.23
C PRO A 133 0.08 -0.69 -13.63
N ASP A 134 0.27 0.55 -14.08
CA ASP A 134 1.05 0.80 -15.30
C ASP A 134 2.55 0.86 -14.96
N VAL A 135 3.27 -0.18 -15.39
CA VAL A 135 4.70 -0.32 -15.18
C VAL A 135 5.52 0.70 -15.94
N GLU A 136 5.12 0.98 -17.17
CA GLU A 136 5.81 1.92 -18.04
C GLU A 136 5.58 3.36 -17.56
N LEU A 137 4.38 3.65 -17.08
CA LEU A 137 4.08 4.96 -16.49
C LEU A 137 4.90 5.21 -15.22
N LEU A 138 5.04 4.22 -14.32
CA LEU A 138 5.92 4.38 -13.15
C LEU A 138 7.37 4.58 -13.57
N LYS A 139 7.88 3.78 -14.53
CA LYS A 139 9.24 3.93 -15.04
C LYS A 139 9.47 5.33 -15.61
N SER A 140 8.46 5.91 -16.28
CA SER A 140 8.52 7.28 -16.80
C SER A 140 8.66 8.36 -15.71
N CYS A 141 8.26 8.06 -14.47
CA CYS A 141 8.42 8.95 -13.31
C CYS A 141 9.79 8.77 -12.63
N CYS A 142 10.48 7.67 -12.89
CA CYS A 142 11.77 7.35 -12.30
C CYS A 142 12.93 7.91 -13.17
N LEU A 143 13.01 9.24 -13.28
CA LEU A 143 14.05 9.89 -14.10
C LEU A 143 15.45 9.56 -13.54
N PRO A 144 16.45 9.23 -14.40
CA PRO A 144 17.80 8.83 -13.95
C PRO A 144 18.48 9.83 -13.01
N GLN A 145 18.12 11.11 -13.11
CA GLN A 145 18.63 12.21 -12.30
C GLN A 145 18.14 12.13 -10.84
N LEU A 146 16.88 11.74 -10.66
CA LEU A 146 16.24 11.54 -9.35
C LEU A 146 16.86 10.34 -8.62
N LEU A 147 17.30 9.32 -9.36
CA LEU A 147 17.83 8.08 -8.77
C LEU A 147 19.26 8.19 -8.23
N ARG A 148 20.02 9.24 -8.59
CA ARG A 148 21.42 9.39 -8.14
C ARG A 148 21.54 9.69 -6.64
N ASN A 149 20.56 10.38 -6.06
CA ASN A 149 20.50 10.75 -4.65
C ASN A 149 19.12 10.39 -4.07
N PHE A 150 18.75 9.12 -4.21
CA PHE A 150 17.43 8.66 -3.81
C PHE A 150 17.21 8.84 -2.30
N ASN A 151 16.22 9.66 -1.94
CA ASN A 151 15.84 9.96 -0.56
C ASN A 151 14.30 10.01 -0.42
N LEU A 152 13.81 10.28 0.80
CA LEU A 152 12.37 10.31 1.08
C LEU A 152 11.60 11.31 0.19
N ASP A 153 12.14 12.51 -0.02
CA ASP A 153 11.51 13.53 -0.86
C ASP A 153 11.44 13.10 -2.33
N THR A 154 12.51 12.46 -2.81
CA THR A 154 12.55 11.87 -4.16
C THR A 154 11.49 10.79 -4.30
N ALA A 155 11.34 9.90 -3.32
CA ALA A 155 10.31 8.86 -3.32
C ALA A 155 8.90 9.45 -3.29
N LYS A 156 8.65 10.49 -2.47
CA LYS A 156 7.39 11.23 -2.42
C LYS A 156 7.05 11.85 -3.79
N ASN A 157 8.03 12.50 -4.43
CA ASN A 157 7.85 13.08 -5.76
C ASN A 157 7.52 12.04 -6.83
N ILE A 158 8.22 10.89 -6.84
CA ILE A 158 7.93 9.79 -7.77
C ILE A 158 6.51 9.26 -7.55
N HIS A 159 6.10 9.02 -6.29
CA HIS A 159 4.76 8.55 -5.97
C HIS A 159 3.68 9.58 -6.37
N GLN A 160 3.91 10.87 -6.10
CA GLN A 160 3.01 11.96 -6.46
C GLN A 160 2.83 12.04 -7.99
N GLU A 161 3.93 12.09 -8.73
CA GLU A 161 3.90 12.17 -10.19
C GLU A 161 3.19 10.96 -10.80
N TYR A 162 3.48 9.75 -10.30
CA TYR A 162 2.85 8.53 -10.78
C TYR A 162 1.34 8.55 -10.56
N ILE A 163 0.88 8.83 -9.33
CA ILE A 163 -0.56 8.86 -9.02
C ILE A 163 -1.27 9.95 -9.83
N THR A 164 -0.67 11.14 -9.97
CA THR A 164 -1.23 12.23 -10.80
C THR A 164 -1.28 11.87 -12.29
N LYS A 165 -0.32 11.09 -12.81
CA LYS A 165 -0.40 10.62 -14.20
C LYS A 165 -1.51 9.57 -14.37
N VAL A 166 -1.65 8.64 -13.42
CA VAL A 166 -2.73 7.65 -13.43
C VAL A 166 -4.09 8.34 -13.37
N SER A 167 -4.28 9.34 -12.49
CA SER A 167 -5.54 10.08 -12.36
C SER A 167 -5.96 10.84 -13.62
N ARG A 168 -5.05 11.07 -14.58
CA ARG A 168 -5.37 11.68 -15.88
C ARG A 168 -5.82 10.66 -16.93
N GLN A 169 -5.52 9.38 -16.70
CA GLN A 169 -5.83 8.28 -17.61
C GLN A 169 -7.08 7.50 -17.17
N THR A 170 -7.46 7.60 -15.90
CA THR A 170 -8.61 6.89 -15.34
C THR A 170 -9.45 7.76 -14.40
N ASN A 171 -10.74 7.46 -14.32
CA ASN A 171 -11.67 8.06 -13.36
C ASN A 171 -11.65 7.35 -12.00
N SER A 172 -10.83 6.30 -11.85
CA SER A 172 -10.78 5.45 -10.65
C SER A 172 -9.81 5.94 -9.57
N VAL A 173 -9.01 6.97 -9.88
CA VAL A 173 -7.95 7.55 -9.04
C VAL A 173 -8.03 9.07 -9.13
N ASN A 174 -7.84 9.79 -8.01
CA ASN A 174 -7.72 11.25 -8.02
C ASN A 174 -6.28 11.73 -7.79
N ASP A 175 -6.03 13.01 -8.00
CA ASP A 175 -4.71 13.64 -7.89
C ASP A 175 -4.35 14.06 -6.45
N ARG A 176 -5.28 13.90 -5.50
CA ARG A 176 -5.04 14.17 -4.09
C ARG A 176 -4.37 12.98 -3.42
N VAL A 177 -3.06 13.09 -3.26
CA VAL A 177 -2.18 12.05 -2.70
C VAL A 177 -1.94 12.30 -1.21
N ILE A 178 -1.95 11.23 -0.43
CA ILE A 178 -1.46 11.21 0.95
C ILE A 178 -0.17 10.40 0.95
N HIS A 179 0.83 10.88 1.71
CA HIS A 179 2.10 10.20 1.96
C HIS A 179 2.20 9.87 3.45
N GLU A 180 2.59 8.65 3.77
CA GLU A 180 2.96 8.24 5.12
C GLU A 180 4.32 7.54 5.08
N ASP A 181 5.16 7.79 6.08
CA ASP A 181 6.52 7.25 6.12
C ASP A 181 6.93 6.73 7.51
N LEU A 182 7.86 5.77 7.49
CA LEU A 182 8.63 5.28 8.64
C LEU A 182 10.09 5.60 8.36
N SER A 183 10.68 6.48 9.14
CA SER A 183 12.14 6.71 9.13
C SER A 183 12.80 5.82 10.19
N TYR A 184 13.99 5.31 9.88
CA TYR A 184 14.72 4.38 10.74
C TYR A 184 16.00 4.95 11.34
#